data_AF-A0A0J1IEZ3-F1
#
_entry.id   AF-A0A0J1IEZ3-F1
#
_cell.length_a   1.000
_cell.length_b   1.000
_cell.length_c   1.000
_cell.angle_alpha   90.00
_cell.angle_beta   90.00
_cell.angle_gamma   90.00
#
_symmetry.space_group_name_H-M   'P 1'
#
loop_
_entity.id
_entity.type
_entity.pdbx_description
1 polymer ?
#
loop_
_entity_poly.entity_id
_entity_poly.type
_entity_poly.pdbx_seq_one_letter_code
_entity_poly.pdbx_strand_id
1 'polypeptide(L)'
;MRQLIKQRIKNEKGLTLIELLAVIVILGIIAAIAIPSISGIIQNSKEDAVRADAITILNAAKNYAAANDVSKIEGGKITQAQIDSSYVNNLSIEAFSVDVSDNEFKLTAGPVEAGKKNIEFKGATIKEINEKSKSTVIVTKK
;
A
#
# COMPACT_ATOMS: atom_id res chain seq x y z
N MET A 1 -1.06 17.75 -61.87
CA MET A 1 -1.08 17.50 -60.40
C MET A 1 -0.58 16.11 -59.95
N ARG A 2 -0.49 15.07 -60.80
CA ARG A 2 -0.09 13.70 -60.37
C ARG A 2 1.43 13.46 -60.20
N GLN A 3 2.30 14.36 -60.67
CA GLN A 3 3.76 14.14 -60.61
C GLN A 3 4.40 14.47 -59.25
N LEU A 4 3.81 15.38 -58.47
CA LEU A 4 4.36 15.81 -57.17
C LEU A 4 4.18 14.76 -56.05
N ILE A 5 3.18 13.89 -56.15
CA ILE A 5 2.92 12.82 -55.17
C ILE A 5 3.91 11.66 -55.35
N LYS A 6 4.37 11.41 -56.58
CA LYS A 6 5.25 10.28 -56.93
C LYS A 6 6.67 10.41 -56.36
N GLN A 7 7.09 11.62 -55.99
CA GLN A 7 8.41 11.88 -55.39
C GLN A 7 8.44 11.69 -53.87
N ARG A 8 7.31 11.85 -53.15
CA ARG A 8 7.29 11.69 -51.68
C ARG A 8 7.37 10.24 -51.20
N ILE A 9 6.91 9.28 -51.99
CA ILE A 9 6.87 7.84 -51.63
C ILE A 9 8.25 7.16 -51.78
N LYS A 10 9.20 7.77 -52.50
CA LYS A 10 10.52 7.16 -52.77
C LYS A 10 11.62 7.51 -51.74
N ASN A 11 11.29 8.26 -50.69
CA ASN A 11 12.24 8.68 -49.64
C ASN A 11 12.02 7.97 -48.29
N GLU A 12 11.36 6.81 -48.30
CA GLU A 12 11.29 5.91 -47.16
C GLU A 12 12.65 5.22 -46.98
N LYS A 13 13.63 5.94 -46.40
CA LYS A 13 14.85 5.30 -45.89
C LYS A 13 14.42 4.38 -44.74
N GLY A 14 14.34 3.07 -45.02
CA GLY A 14 13.99 2.08 -44.02
C GLY A 14 14.98 2.06 -42.86
N LEU A 15 14.47 1.90 -41.63
CA LEU A 15 15.27 1.62 -40.44
C LEU A 15 16.11 0.37 -40.66
N THR A 16 17.38 0.44 -40.32
CA THR A 16 18.27 -0.71 -40.40
C THR A 16 18.02 -1.63 -39.20
N LEU A 17 18.19 -2.95 -39.39
CA LEU A 17 18.08 -3.90 -38.27
C LEU A 17 19.07 -3.59 -37.15
N ILE A 18 20.23 -3.03 -37.47
CA ILE A 18 21.26 -2.71 -36.48
C ILE A 18 20.88 -1.52 -35.59
N GLU A 19 20.12 -0.54 -36.11
CA GLU A 19 19.58 0.56 -35.31
C GLU A 19 18.53 0.05 -34.32
N LEU A 20 17.63 -0.83 -34.76
CA LEU A 20 16.66 -1.46 -33.87
C LEU A 20 17.35 -2.35 -32.82
N LEU A 21 18.40 -3.08 -33.22
CA LEU A 21 19.19 -3.91 -32.31
C LEU A 21 19.87 -3.07 -31.21
N ALA A 22 20.49 -1.96 -31.58
CA ALA A 22 21.16 -1.08 -30.61
C ALA A 22 20.17 -0.52 -29.57
N VAL A 23 18.96 -0.14 -30.00
CA VAL A 23 17.92 0.38 -29.09
C VAL A 23 17.45 -0.68 -28.09
N ILE A 24 17.15 -1.90 -28.55
CA ILE A 24 16.68 -2.95 -27.63
C ILE A 24 17.77 -3.39 -26.64
N VAL A 25 19.05 -3.33 -27.04
CA VAL A 25 20.17 -3.60 -26.14
C VAL A 25 20.23 -2.54 -25.03
N ILE A 26 20.15 -1.26 -25.38
CA ILE A 26 20.14 -0.17 -24.39
C ILE A 26 18.91 -0.29 -23.46
N LEU A 27 17.72 -0.51 -24.01
CA LEU A 27 16.49 -0.73 -23.23
C LEU A 27 16.61 -1.96 -22.31
N GLY A 28 17.24 -3.04 -22.78
CA GLY A 28 17.49 -4.24 -21.99
C GLY A 28 18.40 -3.99 -20.79
N ILE A 29 19.49 -3.25 -20.97
CA ILE A 29 20.41 -2.87 -19.88
C ILE A 29 19.69 -2.00 -18.85
N ILE A 30 18.93 -0.99 -19.30
CA ILE A 30 18.15 -0.11 -18.41
C ILE A 30 17.11 -0.93 -17.63
N ALA A 31 16.35 -1.80 -18.32
CA ALA A 31 15.32 -2.63 -17.70
C ALA A 31 15.90 -3.59 -16.64
N ALA A 32 17.07 -4.18 -16.91
CA ALA A 32 17.73 -5.09 -15.97
C ALA A 32 18.06 -4.45 -14.61
N ILE A 33 18.41 -3.15 -14.59
CA ILE A 33 18.72 -2.41 -13.35
C ILE A 33 17.47 -1.77 -12.75
N ALA A 34 16.58 -1.25 -13.59
CA ALA A 34 15.39 -0.52 -13.16
C ALA A 34 14.31 -1.42 -12.51
N ILE A 35 14.07 -2.62 -13.05
CA ILE A 35 12.99 -3.49 -12.56
C ILE A 35 13.21 -3.93 -11.08
N PRO A 36 14.40 -4.43 -10.67
CA PRO A 36 14.63 -4.84 -9.29
C PRO A 36 14.52 -3.69 -8.30
N SER A 37 15.06 -2.51 -8.65
CA SER A 37 15.05 -1.33 -7.79
C SER A 37 13.64 -0.78 -7.55
N ILE A 38 12.83 -0.69 -8.60
CA ILE A 38 11.43 -0.22 -8.51
C ILE A 38 10.55 -1.24 -7.76
N SER A 39 10.76 -2.55 -7.95
CA SER A 39 9.97 -3.58 -7.27
C SER A 39 10.09 -3.51 -5.75
N GLY A 40 11.26 -3.16 -5.20
CA GLY A 40 11.44 -3.01 -3.76
C GLY A 40 10.70 -1.79 -3.20
N ILE A 41 10.77 -0.67 -3.92
CA ILE A 41 10.09 0.58 -3.54
C ILE A 41 8.57 0.38 -3.50
N ILE A 42 8.00 -0.20 -4.56
CA ILE A 42 6.55 -0.48 -4.62
C ILE A 42 6.11 -1.37 -3.45
N GLN A 43 6.90 -2.41 -3.13
CA GLN A 43 6.59 -3.29 -2.02
C GLN A 43 6.59 -2.55 -0.68
N ASN A 44 7.60 -1.70 -0.43
CA ASN A 44 7.65 -0.89 0.79
C ASN A 44 6.49 0.10 0.86
N SER A 45 6.14 0.78 -0.25
CA SER A 45 5.00 1.69 -0.31
C SER A 45 3.67 0.99 0.01
N LYS A 46 3.47 -0.24 -0.47
CA LYS A 46 2.28 -1.04 -0.13
C LYS A 46 2.22 -1.38 1.37
N GLU A 47 3.35 -1.76 1.96
CA GLU A 47 3.40 -2.04 3.39
C GLU A 47 3.17 -0.78 4.22
N ASP A 48 3.73 0.36 3.81
CA ASP A 48 3.54 1.64 4.51
C ASP A 48 2.10 2.16 4.36
N ALA A 49 1.42 1.89 3.23
CA ALA A 49 0.00 2.20 3.07
C ALA A 49 -0.88 1.42 4.07
N VAL A 50 -0.67 0.11 4.22
CA VAL A 50 -1.40 -0.70 5.21
C VAL A 50 -1.12 -0.24 6.65
N ARG A 51 0.11 0.19 6.95
CA ARG A 51 0.43 0.80 8.27
C ARG A 51 -0.28 2.14 8.46
N ALA A 52 -0.38 2.97 7.42
CA ALA A 52 -1.11 4.23 7.48
C ALA A 52 -2.62 4.01 7.69
N ASP A 53 -3.20 3.00 7.05
CA ASP A 53 -4.59 2.58 7.28
C ASP A 53 -4.81 2.18 8.75
N ALA A 54 -3.90 1.39 9.31
CA ALA A 54 -3.92 1.00 10.72
C ALA A 54 -3.86 2.22 11.68
N ILE A 55 -3.02 3.21 11.38
CA ILE A 55 -2.94 4.46 12.16
C ILE A 55 -4.23 5.27 12.03
N THR A 56 -4.83 5.30 10.83
CA THR A 56 -6.11 5.98 10.58
C THR A 56 -7.22 5.37 11.42
N ILE A 57 -7.30 4.04 11.48
CA ILE A 57 -8.24 3.30 12.34
C ILE A 57 -8.02 3.64 13.82
N LEU A 58 -6.77 3.64 14.30
CA LEU A 58 -6.46 3.99 15.68
C LEU A 58 -6.86 5.42 16.04
N ASN A 59 -6.65 6.37 15.13
CA ASN A 59 -7.06 7.75 15.32
C ASN A 59 -8.59 7.89 15.31
N ALA A 60 -9.29 7.18 14.43
CA ALA A 60 -10.75 7.15 14.41
C ALA A 60 -11.32 6.54 15.71
N ALA A 61 -10.69 5.47 16.23
CA ALA A 61 -11.04 4.88 17.50
C ALA A 61 -10.81 5.83 18.68
N LYS A 62 -9.71 6.60 18.67
CA LYS A 62 -9.45 7.66 19.65
C LYS A 62 -10.53 8.75 19.62
N ASN A 63 -10.90 9.20 18.44
CA ASN A 63 -11.96 10.20 18.27
C ASN A 63 -13.30 9.67 18.79
N TYR A 64 -13.63 8.42 18.49
CA TYR A 64 -14.81 7.76 19.02
C TYR A 64 -14.80 7.70 20.56
N ALA A 65 -13.68 7.27 21.14
CA ALA A 65 -13.48 7.18 22.59
C ALA A 65 -13.50 8.54 23.30
N ALA A 66 -13.13 9.63 22.61
CA ALA A 66 -13.25 10.98 23.15
C ALA A 66 -14.69 11.49 23.17
N ALA A 67 -15.52 11.04 22.22
CA ALA A 67 -16.93 11.44 22.11
C ALA A 67 -17.89 10.52 22.90
N ASN A 68 -17.48 9.29 23.21
CA ASN A 68 -18.34 8.27 23.80
C ASN A 68 -17.68 7.60 25.00
N ASP A 69 -18.51 7.14 25.94
CA ASP A 69 -18.05 6.35 27.08
C ASP A 69 -17.71 4.92 26.66
N VAL A 70 -16.41 4.65 26.50
CA VAL A 70 -15.87 3.35 26.06
C VAL A 70 -16.21 2.22 27.04
N SER A 71 -16.46 2.53 28.32
CA SER A 71 -16.83 1.53 29.33
C SER A 71 -18.17 0.83 29.05
N LYS A 72 -19.01 1.44 28.19
CA LYS A 72 -20.30 0.91 27.78
C LYS A 72 -20.21 -0.03 26.56
N ILE A 73 -19.02 -0.25 26.03
CA ILE A 73 -18.80 -1.15 24.89
C ILE A 73 -18.59 -2.58 25.41
N GLU A 74 -19.39 -3.53 24.90
CA GLU A 74 -19.21 -4.95 25.21
C GLU A 74 -17.77 -5.41 24.92
N GLY A 75 -17.12 -5.96 25.94
CA GLY A 75 -15.74 -6.46 25.83
C GLY A 75 -14.65 -5.38 25.73
N GLY A 76 -14.97 -4.09 25.86
CA GLY A 76 -13.99 -2.99 25.87
C GLY A 76 -13.28 -2.75 24.52
N LYS A 77 -13.87 -3.24 23.42
CA LYS A 77 -13.25 -3.24 22.09
C LYS A 77 -14.06 -2.41 21.10
N ILE A 78 -13.42 -1.38 20.54
CA ILE A 78 -13.98 -0.57 19.46
C ILE A 78 -13.78 -1.32 18.14
N THR A 79 -14.86 -1.55 17.41
CA THR A 79 -14.92 -2.25 16.13
C THR A 79 -15.43 -1.30 15.04
N GLN A 80 -15.47 -1.78 13.80
CA GLN A 80 -15.97 -1.00 12.66
C GLN A 80 -17.40 -0.51 12.85
N ALA A 81 -18.25 -1.22 13.59
CA ALA A 81 -19.64 -0.82 13.82
C ALA A 81 -19.78 0.48 14.62
N GLN A 82 -18.78 0.83 15.43
CA GLN A 82 -18.80 2.04 16.25
C GLN A 82 -18.12 3.23 15.58
N ILE A 83 -17.22 2.99 14.64
CA ILE A 83 -16.49 4.04 13.94
C ILE A 83 -17.32 4.55 12.77
N ASP A 84 -17.35 5.86 12.57
CA ASP A 84 -17.98 6.44 11.38
C ASP A 84 -17.31 5.87 10.12
N SER A 85 -18.14 5.26 9.28
CA SER A 85 -17.76 4.59 8.04
C SER A 85 -16.93 5.49 7.10
N SER A 86 -17.08 6.82 7.18
CA SER A 86 -16.28 7.80 6.43
C SER A 86 -14.78 7.69 6.69
N TYR A 87 -14.36 7.22 7.88
CA TYR A 87 -12.96 7.03 8.22
C TYR A 87 -12.38 5.68 7.75
N VAL A 88 -13.23 4.68 7.47
CA VAL A 88 -12.79 3.28 7.34
C VAL A 88 -13.24 2.56 6.06
N ASN A 89 -14.17 3.13 5.29
CA ASN A 89 -14.79 2.47 4.12
C ASN A 89 -13.85 2.20 2.93
N ASN A 90 -12.69 2.85 2.86
CA ASN A 90 -11.75 2.70 1.73
C ASN A 90 -10.34 2.36 2.19
N LEU A 91 -10.23 1.68 3.34
CA LEU A 91 -8.97 1.18 3.85
C LEU A 91 -8.76 -0.26 3.38
N SER A 92 -7.50 -0.66 3.30
CA SER A 92 -7.13 -2.04 3.00
C SER A 92 -7.52 -3.02 4.13
N ILE A 93 -7.82 -2.47 5.31
CA ILE A 93 -8.16 -3.21 6.52
C ILE A 93 -9.69 -3.18 6.72
N GLU A 94 -10.36 -4.24 6.31
CA GLU A 94 -11.83 -4.34 6.39
C GLU A 94 -12.33 -4.80 7.76
N ALA A 95 -11.55 -5.62 8.46
CA ALA A 95 -11.91 -6.15 9.79
C ALA A 95 -10.83 -5.81 10.82
N PHE A 96 -11.23 -5.16 11.89
CA PHE A 96 -10.35 -4.75 12.98
C PHE A 96 -11.06 -4.67 14.33
N SER A 97 -10.27 -4.73 15.38
CA SER A 97 -10.69 -4.43 16.75
C SER A 97 -9.62 -3.58 17.43
N VAL A 98 -10.04 -2.51 18.09
CA VAL A 98 -9.17 -1.65 18.90
C VAL A 98 -9.52 -1.87 20.38
N ASP A 99 -8.56 -2.41 21.12
CA ASP A 99 -8.65 -2.57 22.57
C ASP A 99 -8.20 -1.26 23.24
N VAL A 100 -9.00 -0.79 24.20
CA VAL A 100 -8.68 0.38 25.01
C VAL A 100 -8.37 -0.08 26.43
N SER A 101 -7.08 -0.21 26.74
CA SER A 101 -6.57 -0.63 28.04
C SER A 101 -5.43 0.28 28.48
N ASP A 102 -5.36 0.59 29.77
CA ASP A 102 -4.29 1.41 30.37
C ASP A 102 -4.04 2.74 29.64
N ASN A 103 -5.12 3.37 29.14
CA ASN A 103 -5.07 4.62 28.38
C ASN A 103 -4.31 4.52 27.04
N GLU A 104 -4.11 3.29 26.54
CA GLU A 104 -3.54 2.98 25.23
C GLU A 104 -4.60 2.39 24.29
N PHE A 105 -4.38 2.59 22.98
CA PHE A 105 -5.21 2.05 21.91
C PHE A 105 -4.39 1.02 21.15
N LYS A 106 -4.83 -0.24 21.20
CA LYS A 106 -4.13 -1.40 20.65
C LYS A 106 -4.94 -2.01 19.52
N LEU A 107 -4.42 -1.96 18.30
CA LEU A 107 -5.07 -2.47 17.11
C LEU A 107 -4.78 -3.96 16.91
N THR A 108 -5.83 -4.73 16.72
CA THR A 108 -5.78 -6.09 16.19
C THR A 108 -6.49 -6.15 14.84
N ALA A 109 -5.77 -6.54 13.80
CA ALA A 109 -6.30 -6.59 12.44
C ALA A 109 -5.46 -7.50 11.53
N GLY A 110 -6.10 -8.13 10.55
CA GLY A 110 -5.43 -8.91 9.50
C GLY A 110 -5.51 -10.43 9.65
N PRO A 111 -4.82 -11.18 8.76
CA PRO A 111 -3.80 -10.70 7.81
C PRO A 111 -4.36 -9.84 6.66
N VAL A 112 -3.65 -8.77 6.31
CA VAL A 112 -4.00 -7.82 5.24
C VAL A 112 -2.96 -7.87 4.12
N GLU A 113 -3.39 -7.92 2.87
CA GLU A 113 -2.49 -7.99 1.72
C GLU A 113 -1.76 -6.67 1.48
N ALA A 114 -0.43 -6.73 1.48
CA ALA A 114 0.49 -5.65 1.15
C ALA A 114 1.39 -6.07 -0.02
N GLY A 115 0.81 -6.35 -1.18
CA GLY A 115 1.56 -6.81 -2.36
C GLY A 115 2.02 -8.26 -2.21
N LYS A 116 3.33 -8.51 -2.15
CA LYS A 116 3.90 -9.88 -2.01
C LYS A 116 3.97 -10.36 -0.55
N LYS A 117 3.47 -9.56 0.39
CA LYS A 117 3.50 -9.85 1.82
C LYS A 117 2.13 -9.61 2.43
N ASN A 118 1.87 -10.23 3.56
CA ASN A 118 0.72 -9.92 4.41
C ASN A 118 1.20 -9.24 5.69
N ILE A 119 0.40 -8.33 6.22
CA ILE A 119 0.63 -7.66 7.51
C ILE A 119 -0.49 -8.03 8.47
N GLU A 120 -0.12 -8.46 9.67
CA GLU A 120 -1.03 -8.74 10.77
C GLU A 120 -0.64 -7.89 11.97
N PHE A 121 -1.61 -7.21 12.56
CA PHE A 121 -1.46 -6.39 13.75
C PHE A 121 -2.01 -7.19 14.95
N LYS A 122 -1.18 -7.40 15.97
CA LYS A 122 -1.52 -8.13 17.19
C LYS A 122 -1.42 -7.20 18.40
N GLY A 123 -2.46 -6.39 18.62
CA GLY A 123 -2.50 -5.42 19.70
C GLY A 123 -1.48 -4.29 19.53
N ALA A 124 -1.24 -3.84 18.30
CA ALA A 124 -0.21 -2.84 18.00
C ALA A 124 -0.66 -1.42 18.34
N THR A 125 0.22 -0.64 18.98
CA THR A 125 0.01 0.81 19.19
C THR A 125 0.53 1.65 18.02
N ILE A 126 0.13 2.93 17.92
CA ILE A 126 0.66 3.85 16.89
C ILE A 126 2.20 3.91 16.93
N LYS A 127 2.78 3.91 18.13
CA LYS A 127 4.24 3.93 18.31
C LYS A 127 4.88 2.69 17.69
N GLU A 128 4.36 1.52 18.01
CA GLU A 128 4.89 0.25 17.51
C GLU A 128 4.71 0.09 16.00
N ILE A 129 3.63 0.64 15.43
CA ILE A 129 3.41 0.66 13.98
C ILE A 129 4.45 1.54 13.29
N ASN A 130 4.71 2.74 13.82
CA ASN A 130 5.73 3.65 13.29
C ASN A 130 7.14 3.06 13.41
N GLU A 131 7.43 2.37 14.51
CA GLU A 131 8.71 1.71 14.76
C GLU A 131 8.84 0.35 14.04
N LYS A 132 7.80 -0.11 13.34
CA LYS A 132 7.74 -1.40 12.63
C LYS A 132 8.09 -2.58 13.56
N SER A 133 7.52 -2.57 14.77
CA SER A 133 7.77 -3.59 15.80
C SER A 133 7.43 -4.99 15.32
N LYS A 134 8.39 -5.91 15.37
CA LYS A 134 8.21 -7.30 14.87
C LYS A 134 7.34 -8.18 15.78
N SER A 135 7.10 -7.76 17.02
CA SER A 135 6.28 -8.51 17.97
C SER A 135 4.78 -8.26 17.76
N THR A 136 4.41 -7.01 17.44
CA THR A 136 3.00 -6.60 17.29
C THR A 136 2.60 -6.31 15.85
N VAL A 137 3.55 -6.05 14.95
CA VAL A 137 3.34 -5.91 13.50
C VAL A 137 4.05 -7.04 12.77
N ILE A 138 3.33 -8.12 12.53
CA ILE A 138 3.87 -9.32 11.90
C ILE A 138 3.75 -9.18 10.39
N VAL A 139 4.88 -9.27 9.69
CA VAL A 139 4.94 -9.25 8.24
C VAL A 139 5.35 -10.63 7.73
N THR A 140 4.45 -11.31 7.02
CA THR A 140 4.69 -12.63 6.42
C THR A 140 4.75 -12.54 4.90
N LYS A 141 5.52 -13.42 4.26
CA LYS A 141 5.46 -13.55 2.79
C LYS A 141 4.18 -14.27 2.41
N LYS A 142 3.57 -13.83 1.30
CA LYS A 142 2.44 -14.54 0.68
C LYS A 142 2.93 -15.84 0.04
#